data_AF-I2JM77-F1
#
_entry.id   AF-I2JM77-F1
#
_cell.length_a   1.000
_cell.length_b   1.000
_cell.length_c   1.000
_cell.angle_alpha   90.00
_cell.angle_beta   90.00
_cell.angle_gamma   90.00
#
_symmetry.space_group_name_H-M   'P 1'
#
loop_
_entity.id
_entity.type
_entity.pdbx_description
1 polymer ?
#
loop_
_entity_poly.entity_id
_entity_poly.type
_entity_poly.pdbx_seq_one_letter_code
_entity_poly.pdbx_strand_id
1 'polypeptide(L)'
;MLGLVSELVEPKELEAHVANIVTNLLRNGPNAIAEAKRLVLDIAGREIDAAMIADTSERIAQTRGSDEGREGLSAFLEKRKPNWIQ
;
A
#
# COMPACT_ATOMS: atom_id res chain seq x y z
N MET A 1 14.84 15.58 11.71
CA MET A 1 15.22 15.04 10.38
C MET A 1 14.26 15.61 9.34
N LEU A 2 14.75 15.96 8.15
CA LEU A 2 13.96 16.60 7.07
C LEU A 2 13.01 15.64 6.32
N GLY A 3 12.90 14.37 6.74
CA GLY A 3 12.00 13.38 6.11
C GLY A 3 12.39 12.95 4.68
N LEU A 4 13.60 13.26 4.23
CA LEU A 4 14.07 12.98 2.87
C LEU A 4 14.50 11.52 2.65
N VAL A 5 14.94 10.85 3.71
CA VAL A 5 15.43 9.47 3.68
C VAL A 5 14.73 8.69 4.78
N SER A 6 14.10 7.58 4.41
CA SER A 6 13.43 6.69 5.36
C SER A 6 14.42 5.76 6.07
N GLU A 7 15.40 5.23 5.34
CA GLU A 7 16.33 4.20 5.83
C GLU A 7 17.74 4.47 5.30
N LEU A 8 18.76 4.28 6.15
CA LEU A 8 20.18 4.41 5.82
C LEU A 8 20.87 3.08 6.07
N VAL A 9 21.61 2.60 5.08
CA VAL A 9 22.35 1.33 5.14
C VAL A 9 23.78 1.50 4.64
N GLU A 10 24.66 0.58 5.03
CA GLU A 10 26.02 0.54 4.49
C GLU A 10 25.99 0.27 2.98
N PRO A 11 26.94 0.81 2.17
CA PRO A 11 26.93 0.63 0.72
C PRO A 11 26.86 -0.84 0.27
N LYS A 12 27.50 -1.75 1.02
CA LYS A 12 27.50 -3.19 0.75
C LYS A 12 26.13 -3.88 0.97
N GLU A 13 25.22 -3.24 1.69
CA GLU A 13 23.90 -3.77 2.07
C GLU A 13 22.78 -3.22 1.19
N LEU A 14 23.07 -2.18 0.38
CA LEU A 14 22.09 -1.45 -0.42
C LEU A 14 21.23 -2.37 -1.31
N GLU A 15 21.88 -3.26 -2.07
CA GLU A 15 21.18 -4.17 -2.98
C GLU A 15 20.22 -5.11 -2.24
N ALA A 16 20.69 -5.73 -1.15
CA ALA A 16 19.86 -6.61 -0.34
C ALA A 16 18.69 -5.84 0.29
N HIS A 17 18.93 -4.61 0.73
CA HIS A 17 17.91 -3.76 1.32
C HIS A 17 16.83 -3.35 0.30
N VAL A 18 17.24 -2.93 -0.90
CA VAL A 18 16.33 -2.63 -2.02
C VAL A 18 15.51 -3.86 -2.38
N ALA A 19 16.14 -5.02 -2.51
CA ALA A 19 15.44 -6.27 -2.82
C ALA A 19 14.38 -6.63 -1.76
N ASN A 20 14.67 -6.39 -0.48
CA ASN A 20 13.71 -6.59 0.60
C ASN A 20 12.51 -5.64 0.49
N ILE A 21 12.75 -4.36 0.20
CA ILE A 21 11.67 -3.37 0.00
C ILE A 21 10.79 -3.79 -1.19
N VAL A 22 11.40 -4.09 -2.34
CA VAL A 22 10.68 -4.52 -3.55
C VAL A 22 9.87 -5.77 -3.27
N THR A 23 10.46 -6.76 -2.60
CA THR A 23 9.76 -8.00 -2.22
C THR A 23 8.53 -7.70 -1.37
N ASN A 24 8.64 -6.81 -0.38
CA ASN A 24 7.51 -6.44 0.46
C ASN A 24 6.42 -5.69 -0.32
N LEU A 25 6.78 -4.83 -1.26
CA LEU A 25 5.83 -4.12 -2.11
C LEU A 25 5.05 -5.09 -3.02
N LEU A 26 5.75 -6.03 -3.66
CA LEU A 26 5.18 -7.02 -4.59
C LEU A 26 4.26 -8.04 -3.92
N ARG A 27 4.26 -8.15 -2.59
CA ARG A 27 3.31 -9.00 -1.84
C ARG A 27 1.92 -8.37 -1.70
N ASN A 28 1.76 -7.09 -1.99
CA ASN A 28 0.48 -6.40 -1.87
C ASN A 28 -0.35 -6.54 -3.15
N GLY A 29 -1.67 -6.36 -3.02
CA GLY A 29 -2.55 -6.23 -4.18
C GLY A 29 -2.11 -5.05 -5.04
N PRO A 30 -1.89 -5.23 -6.36
CA PRO A 30 -1.36 -4.18 -7.23
C PRO A 30 -2.27 -2.95 -7.32
N ASN A 31 -3.59 -3.13 -7.33
CA ASN A 31 -4.53 -2.01 -7.34
C ASN A 31 -4.58 -1.32 -5.98
N ALA A 32 -4.61 -2.09 -4.89
CA ALA A 32 -4.67 -1.57 -3.53
C ALA A 32 -3.46 -0.67 -3.20
N ILE A 33 -2.24 -1.08 -3.57
CA ILE A 33 -1.03 -0.26 -3.30
C ILE A 33 -0.99 1.00 -4.18
N ALA A 34 -1.46 0.91 -5.42
CA ALA A 34 -1.58 2.07 -6.30
C ALA A 34 -2.59 3.10 -5.76
N GLU A 35 -3.77 2.64 -5.34
CA GLU A 35 -4.81 3.51 -4.75
C GLU A 35 -4.38 4.12 -3.42
N ALA A 36 -3.68 3.36 -2.57
CA ALA A 36 -3.13 3.90 -1.33
C ALA A 36 -2.12 5.02 -1.60
N LYS A 37 -1.20 4.82 -2.55
CA LYS A 37 -0.21 5.83 -2.94
C LYS A 37 -0.88 7.06 -3.55
N ARG A 38 -1.87 6.87 -4.42
CA ARG A 38 -2.65 7.95 -5.02
C ARG A 38 -3.40 8.75 -3.96
N LEU A 39 -4.07 8.08 -3.03
CA LEU A 39 -4.80 8.71 -1.93
C LEU A 39 -3.90 9.65 -1.12
N VAL A 40 -2.73 9.18 -0.71
CA VAL A 40 -1.77 10.01 0.03
C VAL A 40 -1.37 11.26 -0.76
N LEU A 41 -1.09 11.12 -2.06
CA LEU A 41 -0.72 12.24 -2.93
C LEU A 41 -1.88 13.24 -3.12
N ASP A 42 -3.12 12.76 -3.24
CA ASP A 42 -4.30 13.58 -3.46
C ASP A 42 -4.69 14.42 -2.21
N ILE A 43 -4.30 13.97 -1.01
CA ILE A 43 -4.71 14.58 0.26
C ILE A 43 -3.57 15.27 1.02
N ALA A 44 -2.30 15.03 0.65
CA ALA A 44 -1.16 15.58 1.37
C ALA A 44 -1.22 17.11 1.48
N GLY A 45 -1.06 17.62 2.71
CA GLY A 45 -1.03 19.06 2.98
C GLY A 45 -2.39 19.77 2.94
N ARG A 46 -3.50 19.05 2.73
CA ARG A 46 -4.85 19.59 2.80
C ARG A 46 -5.39 19.54 4.23
N GLU A 47 -6.34 20.42 4.53
CA GLU A 47 -7.05 20.42 5.82
C GLU A 47 -7.93 19.18 5.96
N ILE A 48 -7.97 18.61 7.17
CA ILE A 48 -8.85 17.49 7.49
C ILE A 48 -10.23 18.06 7.84
N ASP A 49 -11.14 18.02 6.87
CA ASP A 49 -12.53 18.39 7.04
C ASP A 49 -13.48 17.18 6.85
N ALA A 50 -14.78 17.39 7.07
CA ALA A 50 -15.79 16.36 6.93
C ALA A 50 -15.87 15.80 5.49
N ALA A 51 -15.60 16.64 4.48
CA ALA A 51 -15.64 16.23 3.08
C ALA A 51 -14.46 15.29 2.75
N MET A 52 -13.26 15.60 3.23
CA MET A 52 -12.08 14.76 3.10
C MET A 52 -12.28 13.41 3.80
N ILE A 53 -12.86 13.41 5.00
CA ILE A 53 -13.15 12.16 5.73
C ILE A 53 -14.14 11.30 4.93
N ALA A 54 -15.18 11.90 4.36
CA ALA A 54 -16.17 11.19 3.55
C ALA A 54 -15.54 10.59 2.28
N ASP A 55 -14.79 11.39 1.51
CA ASP A 55 -14.10 10.94 0.29
C ASP A 55 -13.10 9.81 0.57
N THR A 56 -12.22 9.99 1.57
CA THR A 56 -11.23 8.97 1.92
C THR A 56 -11.88 7.66 2.37
N SER A 57 -12.97 7.74 3.15
CA SER A 57 -13.74 6.57 3.58
C SER A 57 -14.36 5.82 2.41
N GLU A 58 -14.95 6.54 1.45
CA GLU A 58 -15.54 5.95 0.26
C GLU A 58 -14.48 5.25 -0.62
N ARG A 59 -13.34 5.90 -0.87
CA ARG A 59 -12.24 5.31 -1.66
C ARG A 59 -11.66 4.05 -1.01
N ILE A 60 -11.50 4.05 0.31
CA ILE A 60 -11.05 2.88 1.07
C ILE A 60 -12.09 1.76 0.98
N ALA A 61 -13.37 2.08 1.13
CA ALA A 61 -14.46 1.11 1.03
C ALA A 61 -14.54 0.48 -0.37
N GLN A 62 -14.42 1.28 -1.42
CA GLN A 62 -14.39 0.81 -2.82
C GLN A 62 -13.20 -0.13 -3.06
N THR A 63 -12.00 0.26 -2.62
CA THR A 63 -10.79 -0.58 -2.75
C THR A 63 -10.96 -1.91 -2.02
N ARG A 64 -11.49 -1.89 -0.78
CA ARG A 64 -11.73 -3.09 0.03
C ARG A 64 -12.85 -3.98 -0.53
N GLY A 65 -13.86 -3.39 -1.15
CA GLY A 65 -15.00 -4.09 -1.74
C GLY A 65 -14.74 -4.65 -3.14
N SER A 66 -13.60 -4.31 -3.75
CA SER A 66 -13.17 -4.79 -5.07
C SER A 66 -12.90 -6.29 -5.11
N ASP A 67 -12.81 -6.86 -6.31
CA ASP A 67 -12.47 -8.28 -6.48
C ASP A 67 -11.08 -8.61 -5.92
N GLU A 68 -10.11 -7.70 -6.07
CA GLU A 68 -8.77 -7.84 -5.47
C GLU A 68 -8.85 -7.82 -3.94
N GLY A 69 -9.67 -6.93 -3.36
CA GLY A 69 -9.87 -6.85 -1.91
C GLY A 69 -10.52 -8.11 -1.34
N ARG A 70 -11.52 -8.67 -2.04
CA ARG A 70 -12.18 -9.94 -1.66
C ARG A 70 -11.23 -11.12 -1.75
N GLU A 71 -10.46 -11.21 -2.82
CA GLU A 71 -9.44 -12.25 -3.01
C GLU A 71 -8.38 -12.19 -1.90
N GLY A 72 -7.89 -11.00 -1.55
CA GLY A 72 -6.92 -10.83 -0.46
C GLY A 72 -7.46 -11.32 0.89
N LEU A 73 -8.72 -11.00 1.19
CA LEU A 73 -9.38 -11.47 2.40
C LEU A 73 -9.58 -12.99 2.39
N SER A 74 -10.07 -13.56 1.29
CA SER A 74 -10.24 -15.02 1.14
C SER A 74 -8.90 -15.74 1.29
N ALA A 75 -7.86 -15.29 0.59
CA ALA A 75 -6.52 -15.89 0.66
C ALA A 75 -5.95 -15.88 2.08
N PHE A 76 -6.15 -14.78 2.82
CA PHE A 76 -5.76 -14.67 4.22
C PHE A 76 -6.51 -15.68 5.11
N LEU A 77 -7.83 -15.76 4.98
CA LEU A 77 -8.67 -16.68 5.75
C LEU A 77 -8.35 -18.15 5.45
N GLU A 78 -8.07 -18.46 4.18
CA GLU A 78 -7.73 -19.79 3.69
C GLU A 78 -6.24 -20.16 3.87
N LYS A 79 -5.42 -19.24 4.40
CA LYS A 79 -3.96 -19.42 4.60
C LYS A 79 -3.23 -19.81 3.32
N ARG A 80 -3.67 -19.29 2.18
CA ARG A 80 -3.01 -19.46 0.88
C ARG A 80 -2.43 -18.14 0.41
N LYS A 81 -1.56 -18.21 -0.61
CA LYS A 81 -1.16 -17.02 -1.33
C LYS A 81 -2.37 -16.46 -2.12
N PRO A 82 -2.55 -15.14 -2.18
CA PRO A 82 -3.49 -14.53 -3.11
C PRO A 82 -2.99 -14.67 -4.55
N ASN A 83 -3.91 -14.62 -5.52
CA ASN A 83 -3.62 -14.93 -6.93
C ASN A 83 -2.53 -14.07 -7.59
N TRP A 84 -2.25 -12.87 -7.06
CA TRP A 84 -1.18 -12.01 -7.58
C TRP A 84 0.22 -12.38 -7.10
N ILE A 85 0.35 -13.25 -6.09
CA ILE A 85 1.64 -13.79 -5.65
C ILE A 85 1.78 -15.21 -6.22
N GLN A 86 2.59 -15.35 -7.26
CA GLN A 86 3.02 -16.66 -7.76
C GLN A 86 3.98 -17.35 -6.76
#